data_AF-A0A7V9PA72-F1
#
_entry.id   AF-A0A7V9PA72-F1
#
_cell.length_a   1.000
_cell.length_b   1.000
_cell.length_c   1.000
_cell.angle_alpha   90.00
_cell.angle_beta   90.00
_cell.angle_gamma   90.00
#
_symmetry.space_group_name_H-M   'P 1'
#
loop_
_entity.id
_entity.type
_entity.pdbx_description
1 polymer ?
#
loop_
_entity_poly.entity_id
_entity_poly.type
_entity_poly.pdbx_seq_one_letter_code
_entity_poly.pdbx_strand_id
1 'polypeptide(L)' 'GNVELLQKLKAQAFGGDNDKLALALGRPLEEIEAWLGGEAIDEDAQEKIHGIAQVRLGSENKTAE' A
#
# COMPACT_ATOMS: atom_id res chain seq x y z
N GLY A 1 10.71 3.49 -4.94
CA GLY A 1 10.36 4.36 -3.79
C GLY A 1 9.05 3.92 -3.18
N ASN A 2 8.73 4.37 -1.95
CA ASN A 2 7.51 3.96 -1.24
C ASN A 2 6.22 4.32 -2.00
N VAL A 3 6.23 5.42 -2.76
CA VAL A 3 5.14 5.82 -3.66
C VAL A 3 4.88 4.79 -4.77
N GLU A 4 5.92 4.23 -5.38
CA GLU A 4 5.76 3.19 -6.41
C GLU A 4 5.17 1.90 -5.83
N LEU A 5 5.55 1.55 -4.60
CA LEU A 5 5.00 0.38 -3.91
C LEU A 5 3.52 0.60 -3.58
N LEU A 6 3.17 1.79 -3.10
CA LEU A 6 1.78 2.20 -2.84
C LEU A 6 0.95 2.12 -4.13
N GLN A 7 1.47 2.62 -5.25
CA GLN A 7 0.81 2.52 -6.56
C GLN A 7 0.64 1.07 -7.03
N LYS A 8 1.65 0.20 -6.82
CA LYS A 8 1.54 -1.23 -7.11
C LYS A 8 0.49 -1.91 -6.25
N LEU A 9 0.45 -1.60 -4.95
CA LEU A 9 -0.57 -2.08 -4.02
C LEU A 9 -1.96 -1.66 -4.48
N LYS A 10 -2.14 -0.38 -4.79
CA LYS A 10 -3.37 0.17 -5.34
C LYS A 10 -3.83 -0.63 -6.55
N ALA A 11 -2.99 -0.75 -7.57
CA ALA A 11 -3.35 -1.37 -8.83
C ALA A 11 -3.59 -2.89 -8.71
N GLN A 12 -2.70 -3.60 -8.03
CA GLN A 12 -2.70 -5.07 -7.99
C GLN A 12 -3.53 -5.65 -6.85
N ALA A 13 -3.47 -5.06 -5.65
CA ALA A 13 -4.16 -5.61 -4.48
C ALA A 13 -5.57 -5.03 -4.26
N PHE A 14 -5.79 -3.79 -4.71
CA PHE A 14 -7.04 -3.06 -4.51
C PHE A 14 -7.78 -2.71 -5.80
N GLY A 15 -7.27 -3.13 -6.96
CA GLY A 15 -7.94 -2.93 -8.25
C GLY A 15 -8.04 -1.47 -8.69
N GLY A 16 -7.16 -0.59 -8.19
CA GLY A 16 -7.20 0.83 -8.48
C GLY A 16 -8.03 1.67 -7.50
N ASP A 17 -8.69 1.06 -6.51
CA ASP A 17 -9.53 1.78 -5.55
C ASP A 17 -8.70 2.40 -4.41
N ASN A 18 -8.66 3.74 -4.38
CA ASN A 18 -8.03 4.49 -3.29
C ASN A 18 -8.75 4.26 -1.94
N ASP A 19 -10.08 4.11 -1.96
CA ASP A 19 -10.90 3.94 -0.75
C ASP A 19 -10.57 2.62 -0.03
N LYS A 20 -10.43 1.53 -0.80
CA LYS A 20 -10.01 0.22 -0.25
C LYS A 20 -8.58 0.24 0.27
N LEU A 21 -7.69 0.95 -0.41
CA LEU A 21 -6.30 1.13 0.03
C LEU A 21 -6.24 1.94 1.34
N ALA A 22 -7.01 3.01 1.45
CA ALA A 22 -7.17 3.84 2.63
C ALA A 22 -7.69 3.02 3.83
N LEU A 23 -8.76 2.25 3.62
CA LEU A 23 -9.32 1.32 4.62
C LEU A 23 -8.29 0.28 5.08
N ALA A 24 -7.51 -0.30 4.16
CA ALA A 24 -6.51 -1.29 4.52
C ALA A 24 -5.32 -0.71 5.29
N LEU A 25 -4.92 0.52 4.97
CA LEU A 25 -3.89 1.26 5.70
C LEU A 25 -4.41 1.83 7.03
N GLY A 26 -5.73 1.91 7.20
CA GLY A 26 -6.39 2.59 8.32
C GLY A 26 -6.08 4.08 8.31
N ARG A 27 -5.97 4.66 7.11
CA ARG A 27 -5.60 6.06 6.87
C ARG A 27 -6.71 6.73 6.05
N PRO A 28 -6.94 8.03 6.23
CA PRO A 28 -7.91 8.77 5.43
C PRO A 28 -7.49 8.81 3.95
N LEU A 29 -8.49 8.91 3.08
CA LEU A 29 -8.30 8.97 1.64
C LEU A 29 -7.39 10.14 1.22
N GLU A 30 -7.56 11.31 1.84
CA GLU A 30 -6.75 12.51 1.57
C GLU A 30 -5.25 12.25 1.76
N GLU A 31 -4.86 11.52 2.81
CA GLU A 31 -3.44 11.17 3.00
C GLU A 31 -2.94 10.22 1.90
N ILE A 32 -3.77 9.25 1.49
CA ILE A 32 -3.40 8.35 0.38
C ILE A 32 -3.22 9.14 -0.92
N GLU A 33 -4.11 10.09 -1.21
CA GLU A 33 -4.02 10.94 -2.39
C GLU A 33 -2.80 11.87 -2.36
N ALA A 34 -2.46 12.42 -1.19
CA ALA A 34 -1.25 13.18 -0.97
C ALA A 34 0.01 12.35 -1.27
N TRP A 35 0.11 11.16 -0.69
CA TRP A 35 1.23 10.24 -0.93
C TRP A 35 1.35 9.81 -2.39
N LEU A 36 0.22 9.55 -3.05
CA LEU A 36 0.18 9.25 -4.49
C LEU A 36 0.54 10.48 -5.34
N GLY A 37 0.31 11.68 -4.83
CA GLY A 37 0.70 12.96 -5.42
C GLY A 37 2.18 13.30 -5.24
N GLY A 38 2.95 12.48 -4.52
CA GLY A 38 4.38 12.67 -4.29
C GLY A 38 4.72 13.32 -2.96
N GLU A 39 3.76 13.41 -2.03
CA GLU A 39 4.04 13.82 -0.66
C GLU A 39 4.88 12.76 0.07
N ALA A 40 5.61 13.19 1.11
CA ALA A 40 6.40 12.30 1.93
C ALA A 40 5.47 11.35 2.71
N ILE A 41 5.81 10.07 2.69
CA ILE A 41 5.09 9.05 3.43
C ILE A 41 5.80 8.89 4.77
N ASP A 42 5.09 9.10 5.88
CA ASP A 42 5.61 8.88 7.22
C ASP A 42 6.09 7.44 7.44
N GLU A 43 7.09 7.25 8.30
CA GLU A 43 7.68 5.94 8.60
C GLU A 43 6.64 4.89 9.03
N ASP A 44 5.66 5.27 9.86
CA ASP A 44 4.54 4.38 10.24
C ASP A 44 3.73 3.92 9.02
N ALA A 45 3.42 4.85 8.12
CA ALA A 45 2.71 4.53 6.90
C ALA A 45 3.57 3.66 5.97
N GLN A 46 4.88 3.92 5.89
CA GLN A 46 5.82 3.08 5.14
C GLN A 46 5.81 1.64 5.64
N GLU A 47 5.86 1.41 6.96
CA GLU A 47 5.81 0.07 7.57
C GLU A 47 4.50 -0.65 7.25
N LYS A 48 3.36 0.05 7.32
CA LYS A 48 2.06 -0.52 6.95
C LYS A 48 1.96 -0.86 5.47
N ILE A 49 2.42 0.03 4.58
CA ILE A 49 2.47 -0.23 3.13
C ILE A 49 3.32 -1.46 2.86
N HIS A 50 4.49 -1.58 3.49
CA HIS A 50 5.34 -2.76 3.36
C HIS A 50 4.66 -4.03 3.87
N GLY A 51 4.03 -3.99 5.05
CA GLY A 51 3.32 -5.13 5.62
C GLY A 51 2.18 -5.61 4.71
N ILE A 52 1.35 -4.69 4.22
CA ILE A 52 0.24 -5.04 3.30
C ILE A 52 0.79 -5.52 1.95
N ALA A 53 1.86 -4.90 1.44
CA ALA A 53 2.52 -5.35 0.21
C ALA A 53 3.05 -6.78 0.36
N GLN A 54 3.65 -7.12 1.49
CA GLN A 54 4.14 -8.48 1.74
C GLN A 54 2.99 -9.49 1.78
N VAL A 55 1.84 -9.13 2.35
CA VAL A 55 0.67 -10.03 2.44
C VAL A 55 -0.08 -10.13 1.10
N ARG A 56 -0.19 -9.04 0.34
CA ARG A 56 -1.01 -8.97 -0.89
C ARG A 56 -0.22 -9.21 -2.17
N LEU A 57 1.03 -8.75 -2.23
CA LEU A 57 1.92 -8.86 -3.38
C LEU A 57 3.01 -9.93 -3.15
N GLY A 58 3.37 -10.23 -1.90
CA GLY A 58 4.40 -11.20 -1.55
C GLY A 58 3.97 -12.68 -1.60
N SER A 59 2.76 -13.00 -2.09
CA SER A 59 2.28 -14.37 -2.27
C SER A 59 2.88 -15.09 -3.50
N GLU A 60 4.18 -14.92 -3.75
CA GLU A 60 4.94 -15.87 -4.58
C GLU A 60 5.91 -16.76 -3.78
N ASN A 61 6.04 -16.63 -2.44
CA ASN A 61 6.92 -17.57 -1.72
C ASN A 61 6.61 -17.80 -0.23
N LYS A 62 5.53 -18.53 0.10
CA LYS A 62 5.51 -19.44 1.27
C LYS A 62 4.40 -20.50 1.16
N THR A 63 4.51 -21.35 0.15
CA THR A 63 3.98 -22.71 0.21
C THR A 63 5.19 -23.63 0.30
N ALA A 64 5.49 -24.12 1.52
CA ALA A 64 6.37 -25.24 1.88
C ALA A 64 7.04 -24.90 3.22
N GLU A 65 6.50 -25.41 4.32
CA GLU A 65 6.91 -26.68 4.95
C GLU A 65 6.12 -26.89 6.25
#